data_AF-A0A1A0L5B8-F1
#
_entry.id   AF-A0A1A0L5B8-F1
#
_cell.length_a   1.000
_cell.length_b   1.000
_cell.length_c   1.000
_cell.angle_alpha   90.00
_cell.angle_beta   90.00
_cell.angle_gamma   90.00
#
_symmetry.space_group_name_H-M   'P 1'
#
loop_
_entity.id
_entity.type
_entity.pdbx_description
1 polymer ?
#
loop_
_entity_poly.entity_id
_entity_poly.type
_entity_poly.pdbx_seq_one_letter_code
_entity_poly.pdbx_strand_id
1 'polypeptide(L)' 'MTANATTDASPPATRLLTAAEWAAARRISMATAYRHLRAGRVPGVERTAGDKGDYRIRVPA' A
#
# COMPACT_ATOMS: atom_id res chain seq x y z
N MET A 1 -29.27 -30.53 7.88
CA MET A 1 -29.00 -29.45 8.85
C MET A 1 -27.78 -28.67 8.38
N THR A 2 -27.81 -27.36 8.59
CA THR A 2 -27.18 -26.26 7.85
C THR A 2 -25.64 -26.23 7.89
N ALA A 3 -25.02 -25.86 6.76
CA ALA A 3 -23.59 -25.63 6.64
C ALA A 3 -23.19 -24.34 7.39
N ASN A 4 -22.28 -24.46 8.35
CA ASN A 4 -21.61 -23.31 8.96
C ASN A 4 -20.51 -22.86 8.00
N ALA A 5 -20.82 -21.86 7.17
CA ALA A 5 -19.79 -21.11 6.46
C ALA A 5 -19.03 -20.29 7.51
N THR A 6 -17.94 -20.86 8.02
CA THR A 6 -16.89 -20.11 8.72
C THR A 6 -16.40 -19.06 7.75
N THR A 7 -16.88 -17.82 7.88
CA THR A 7 -16.22 -16.68 7.26
C THR A 7 -14.83 -16.62 7.89
N ASP A 8 -13.84 -17.15 7.19
CA ASP A 8 -12.44 -16.90 7.43
C ASP A 8 -12.23 -15.40 7.28
N ALA A 9 -12.49 -14.67 8.36
CA ALA A 9 -12.16 -13.26 8.49
C ALA A 9 -10.66 -13.16 8.76
N SER A 10 -9.84 -13.77 7.90
CA SER A 10 -8.44 -13.37 7.82
C SER A 10 -8.44 -11.88 7.49
N PRO A 11 -7.76 -11.03 8.29
CA PRO A 11 -7.62 -9.62 7.93
C PRO A 11 -7.05 -9.57 6.50
N PRO A 12 -7.55 -8.67 5.63
CA PRO A 12 -7.03 -8.57 4.26
C PRO A 12 -5.52 -8.42 4.38
N ALA A 13 -4.78 -9.37 3.80
CA ALA A 13 -3.33 -9.44 3.93
C ALA A 13 -2.78 -8.06 3.55
N THR A 14 -2.19 -7.34 4.49
CA THR A 14 -1.73 -5.98 4.18
C THR A 14 -0.42 -6.10 3.42
N ARG A 15 -0.45 -5.84 2.11
CA ARG A 15 0.77 -5.83 1.30
C ARG A 15 1.43 -4.46 1.42
N LEU A 16 2.75 -4.47 1.61
CA LEU A 16 3.57 -3.27 1.54
C LEU A 16 4.08 -3.11 0.12
N LEU A 17 3.67 -2.03 -0.55
CA LEU A 17 4.20 -1.65 -1.85
C LEU A 17 5.29 -0.60 -1.70
N THR A 18 6.34 -0.73 -2.49
CA THR A 18 7.29 0.36 -2.72
C THR A 18 6.62 1.48 -3.50
N ALA A 19 7.23 2.67 -3.52
CA ALA A 19 6.79 3.76 -4.38
C ALA A 19 6.69 3.32 -5.86
N ALA A 20 7.66 2.50 -6.33
CA ALA A 20 7.72 2.01 -7.71
C ALA A 20 6.56 1.07 -8.04
N GLU A 21 6.29 0.10 -7.17
CA GLU A 21 5.15 -0.81 -7.34
C GLU A 21 3.82 -0.06 -7.28
N TRP A 22 3.69 0.91 -6.38
CA TRP A 22 2.48 1.73 -6.30
C TRP A 22 2.28 2.61 -7.53
N ALA A 23 3.37 3.17 -8.08
CA ALA A 23 3.32 3.92 -9.33
C ALA A 23 2.89 3.03 -10.50
N ALA A 24 3.43 1.82 -10.59
CA ALA A 24 3.07 0.83 -11.60
C ALA A 24 1.59 0.40 -11.47
N ALA A 25 1.12 0.12 -10.24
CA ALA A 25 -0.27 -0.25 -9.96
C ALA A 25 -1.25 0.86 -10.36
N ARG A 26 -0.87 2.13 -10.17
CA ARG A 26 -1.69 3.29 -10.59
C ARG A 26 -1.41 3.77 -12.01
N ARG A 27 -0.47 3.16 -12.72
CA ARG A 27 0.00 3.57 -14.06
C ARG A 27 0.38 5.06 -14.14
N ILE A 28 1.03 5.56 -13.10
CA ILE A 28 1.53 6.94 -13.02
C ILE A 28 3.06 6.97 -13.06
N SER A 29 3.64 8.12 -13.41
CA SER A 29 5.09 8.28 -13.36
C SER A 29 5.62 8.23 -11.92
N MET A 30 6.86 7.78 -11.76
CA MET A 30 7.54 7.77 -10.46
C MET A 30 7.56 9.15 -9.79
N ALA A 31 7.79 10.21 -10.56
CA ALA A 31 7.76 11.58 -10.07
C ALA A 31 6.39 11.97 -9.50
N THR A 32 5.31 11.59 -10.20
CA THR A 32 3.93 11.79 -9.72
C THR A 32 3.68 10.98 -8.46
N ALA A 33 4.20 9.76 -8.39
CA ALA A 33 4.07 8.93 -7.21
C ALA A 33 4.73 9.55 -5.98
N TYR A 34 6.01 9.95 -6.09
CA TYR A 34 6.69 10.68 -5.02
C TYR A 34 5.98 11.98 -4.63
N ARG A 35 5.38 12.71 -5.58
CA ARG A 35 4.58 13.90 -5.29
C ARG A 35 3.36 13.56 -4.43
N HIS A 36 2.64 12.49 -4.74
CA HIS A 36 1.49 12.05 -3.94
C HIS A 36 1.89 11.56 -2.55
N LEU A 37 3.00 10.81 -2.46
CA LEU A 37 3.53 10.29 -1.20
C LEU A 37 4.02 11.41 -0.28
N ARG A 38 4.77 12.39 -0.82
CA ARG A 38 5.20 13.58 -0.07
C ARG A 38 4.04 14.49 0.32
N ALA A 39 3.01 14.58 -0.51
CA ALA A 39 1.81 15.36 -0.22
C ALA A 39 0.87 14.69 0.79
N GLY A 40 1.19 13.48 1.30
CA GLY A 40 0.34 12.75 2.24
C GLY A 40 -1.01 12.31 1.66
N ARG A 41 -1.14 12.23 0.33
CA ARG A 41 -2.40 11.87 -0.35
C ARG A 41 -2.62 10.36 -0.46
N VAL A 42 -1.66 9.56 0.03
CA VAL A 42 -1.71 8.11 -0.03
C VAL A 42 -1.89 7.60 1.40
N PRO A 43 -3.03 6.96 1.71
CA PRO A 43 -3.24 6.38 3.03
C PRO A 43 -2.29 5.21 3.27
N GLY A 44 -1.88 5.01 4.53
CA GLY A 44 -1.01 3.87 4.90
C GLY A 44 0.45 4.00 4.47
N VAL A 45 0.91 5.21 4.15
CA VAL A 45 2.33 5.47 3.87
C VAL A 45 3.14 5.49 5.15
N GLU A 46 4.10 4.58 5.22
CA GLU A 46 5.18 4.61 6.19
C GLU A 46 6.45 5.05 5.48
N ARG A 47 7.03 6.17 5.92
CA ARG A 47 8.40 6.53 5.54
C ARG A 47 9.33 5.80 6.48
N THR A 48 10.22 4.97 5.94
CA THR A 48 11.28 4.38 6.75
C THR A 48 12.21 5.52 7.17
N ALA A 49 12.25 5.82 8.48
CA ALA A 49 13.11 6.86 9.02
C ALA A 49 14.58 6.40 8.91
N GLY A 50 15.30 6.91 7.93
CA GLY A 50 16.70 6.57 7.69
C GLY A 50 17.11 6.79 6.24
N ASP A 51 16.22 6.45 5.30
CA ASP A 51 16.47 6.57 3.87
C ASP A 51 15.56 7.64 3.25
N LYS A 52 16.17 8.67 2.64
CA LYS A 52 15.47 9.71 1.89
C LYS A 52 14.93 9.15 0.56
N GLY A 53 14.03 8.17 0.62
CA GLY A 53 13.51 7.52 -0.58
C GLY A 53 12.62 6.32 -0.31
N ASP A 54 12.73 5.70 0.86
CA ASP A 54 11.96 4.51 1.18
C ASP A 54 10.57 4.84 1.69
N TYR A 55 9.61 4.76 0.76
CA TYR A 55 8.18 4.77 1.05
C TYR A 55 7.65 3.34 0.99
N ARG A 56 6.99 2.92 2.07
CA ARG A 56 6.21 1.70 2.12
C ARG A 56 4.75 2.06 2.23
N ILE A 57 3.95 1.59 1.27
CA ILE A 57 2.54 1.92 1.16
C ILE A 57 1.76 0.67 1.52
N ARG A 58 1.08 0.70 2.66
CA ARG A 58 0.16 -0.36 3.07
C ARG A 58 -1.07 -0.31 2.17
N VAL A 59 -1.26 -1.35 1.38
CA VAL A 59 -2.48 -1.56 0.61
C VAL A 59 -3.17 -2.83 1.12
N PRO A 60 -4.52 -2.85 1.19
CA PRO A 60 -5.22 -4.11 1.34
C PRO A 60 -4.92 -4.97 0.11
N ALA A 61 -4.50 -6.23 0.32
CA ALA A 61 -4.32 -7.20 -0.77
C ALA A 61 -5.65 -7.59 -1.42
#